data_AF-A0AAV8VK03-F1
#
_entry.id   AF-A0AAV8VK03-F1
#
_cell.length_a   1.000
_cell.length_b   1.000
_cell.length_c   1.000
_cell.angle_alpha   90.00
_cell.angle_beta   90.00
_cell.angle_gamma   90.00
#
_symmetry.space_group_name_H-M   'P 1'
#
loop_
_entity.id
_entity.type
_entity.pdbx_description
1 polymer ?
#
loop_
_entity_poly.entity_id
_entity_poly.type
_entity_poly.pdbx_seq_one_letter_code
_entity_poly.pdbx_strand_id
1 'polypeptide(L)'
;MCDDSTEEDETVIVEPKSENLLHHKGILTGRTLTVRKNNQMFVRIMNLKDYPQKVSKGEPIGTCQTAEVVVMQKEVPKPAQTKTLPGPLQEIMKKSRPLLSPEEVLQFEELLRRYADVFSLSDQDVGEQN
;
A
#
# COMPACT_ATOMS: atom_id res chain seq x y z
N MET A 1 9.87 -0.79 44.29
CA MET A 1 9.84 -1.43 42.97
C MET A 1 8.64 -0.85 42.26
N CYS A 2 8.87 0.12 41.38
CA CYS A 2 7.83 0.63 40.49
C CYS A 2 7.92 -0.22 39.23
N ASP A 3 6.84 -0.91 38.88
CA ASP A 3 6.73 -1.60 37.60
C ASP A 3 6.84 -0.55 36.48
N ASP A 4 8.00 -0.55 35.82
CA ASP A 4 8.25 0.16 34.57
C ASP A 4 7.80 -0.77 33.44
N SER A 5 6.49 -1.01 33.35
CA SER A 5 5.92 -1.63 32.16
C SER A 5 5.85 -0.55 31.08
N THR A 6 6.88 -0.45 30.25
CA THR A 6 6.79 0.27 28.99
C THR A 6 5.63 -0.30 28.18
N GLU A 7 4.48 0.38 28.17
CA GLU A 7 3.38 0.06 27.25
C GLU A 7 3.93 0.17 25.83
N GLU A 8 4.09 -0.97 25.17
CA GLU A 8 4.59 -1.01 23.80
C GLU A 8 3.60 -0.30 22.86
N ASP A 9 4.15 0.51 21.95
CA ASP A 9 3.40 1.18 20.90
C ASP A 9 2.66 0.14 20.04
N GLU A 10 1.33 0.16 20.04
CA GLU A 10 0.52 -0.81 19.32
C GLU A 10 0.03 -0.23 17.98
N THR A 11 0.30 -0.91 16.87
CA THR A 11 -0.30 -0.52 15.58
C THR A 11 -1.74 -0.99 15.52
N VAL A 12 -2.66 -0.06 15.24
CA VAL A 12 -4.11 -0.32 15.23
C VAL A 12 -4.74 0.26 13.98
N ILE A 13 -5.81 -0.39 13.52
CA ILE A 13 -6.69 0.13 12.49
C ILE A 13 -7.99 0.62 13.11
N VAL A 14 -8.34 1.87 12.82
CA VAL A 14 -9.63 2.47 13.15
C VAL A 14 -10.53 2.32 11.94
N GLU A 15 -11.68 1.70 12.13
CA GLU A 15 -12.67 1.44 11.08
C GLU A 15 -13.96 2.24 11.38
N PRO A 16 -14.60 2.83 10.36
CA PRO A 16 -15.98 3.27 10.50
C PRO A 16 -16.84 2.03 10.78
N LYS A 17 -17.72 2.11 11.79
CA LYS A 17 -18.70 1.05 12.01
C LYS A 17 -19.64 0.99 10.80
N SER A 18 -20.08 -0.21 10.40
CA SER A 18 -20.94 -0.45 9.23
C SER A 18 -22.21 0.41 9.20
N GLU A 19 -22.71 0.82 10.36
CA GLU A 19 -23.89 1.69 10.52
C GLU A 19 -23.55 3.20 10.51
N ASN A 20 -22.29 3.58 10.27
CA ASN A 20 -21.76 4.94 10.39
C ASN A 20 -22.43 5.76 11.51
N LEU A 21 -22.05 5.47 12.76
CA LEU A 21 -22.68 5.97 13.99
C LEU A 21 -22.99 7.48 13.98
N LEU A 22 -22.16 8.28 13.32
CA LEU A 22 -22.31 9.75 13.24
C LEU A 22 -22.81 10.27 11.89
N HIS A 23 -23.19 9.39 10.96
CA HIS A 23 -23.66 9.79 9.63
C HIS A 23 -24.92 10.63 9.69
N HIS A 24 -25.80 10.37 10.65
CA HIS A 24 -27.00 11.19 10.90
C HIS A 24 -26.67 12.65 11.25
N LYS A 25 -25.47 12.92 11.78
CA LYS A 25 -24.93 14.28 12.01
C LYS A 25 -24.15 14.84 10.82
N GLY A 26 -24.00 14.06 9.74
CA GLY A 26 -23.11 14.40 8.63
C GLY A 26 -21.64 14.29 9.00
N ILE A 27 -21.26 13.39 9.91
CA ILE A 27 -19.86 13.17 10.29
C ILE A 27 -19.44 11.76 9.85
N LEU A 28 -18.30 11.66 9.18
CA LEU A 28 -17.68 10.39 8.79
C LEU A 28 -16.37 10.18 9.56
N THR A 29 -16.13 8.94 9.96
CA THR A 29 -14.83 8.50 10.48
C THR A 29 -14.05 7.84 9.36
N GLY A 30 -12.85 8.34 9.08
CA GLY A 30 -11.98 7.76 8.07
C GLY A 30 -11.29 6.51 8.59
N ARG A 31 -11.23 5.47 7.76
CA ARG A 31 -10.39 4.30 7.98
C ARG A 31 -8.94 4.77 8.14
N THR A 32 -8.33 4.49 9.29
CA THR A 32 -7.01 5.05 9.65
C THR A 32 -6.14 3.99 10.31
N LEU A 33 -4.98 3.70 9.72
CA LEU A 33 -3.90 2.97 10.39
C LEU A 33 -3.11 3.96 11.26
N THR A 34 -3.00 3.69 12.55
CA THR A 34 -2.35 4.59 13.51
C THR A 34 -1.63 3.79 14.60
N VAL A 35 -0.85 4.49 15.42
CA VAL A 35 -0.17 3.92 16.57
C VAL A 35 -0.90 4.38 17.83
N ARG A 36 -1.28 3.43 18.68
CA ARG A 36 -1.79 3.68 20.02
C ARG A 36 -0.62 3.80 20.99
N LYS A 37 -0.57 4.90 21.73
CA LYS A 37 0.42 5.17 22.79
C LYS A 37 -0.29 5.63 24.05
N ASN A 38 0.04 5.07 25.22
CA ASN A 38 -0.58 5.44 26.50
C ASN A 38 -2.12 5.43 26.43
N ASN A 39 -2.69 4.41 25.76
CA ASN A 39 -4.12 4.27 25.49
C ASN A 39 -4.77 5.44 24.70
N GLN A 40 -3.98 6.22 23.96
CA GLN A 40 -4.44 7.30 23.09
C GLN A 40 -4.04 7.03 21.64
N MET A 41 -4.86 7.50 20.69
CA MET A 41 -4.62 7.37 19.26
C MET A 41 -5.28 8.53 18.49
N PHE A 42 -4.78 8.83 17.31
CA PHE A 42 -5.38 9.83 16.44
C PHE A 42 -6.40 9.19 15.51
N VAL A 43 -7.49 9.92 15.27
CA VAL A 43 -8.59 9.49 14.40
C VAL A 43 -8.85 10.58 13.37
N ARG A 44 -9.16 10.18 12.13
CA ARG A 44 -9.54 11.12 11.08
C ARG A 44 -11.05 11.25 11.03
N ILE A 45 -11.55 12.47 11.18
CA ILE A 45 -12.99 12.78 11.12
C ILE A 45 -13.23 13.78 9.99
N MET A 46 -14.30 13.58 9.23
CA MET A 46 -14.75 14.46 8.16
C MET A 46 -16.15 15.00 8.49
N ASN A 47 -16.30 16.32 8.45
CA ASN A 47 -17.60 16.98 8.49
C ASN A 47 -18.11 17.15 7.06
N LEU A 48 -19.27 16.58 6.75
CA LEU A 48 -19.94 16.69 5.45
C LEU A 48 -20.83 17.93 5.35
N LYS A 49 -21.02 18.67 6.44
CA LYS A 49 -21.82 19.89 6.48
C LYS A 49 -20.94 21.11 6.27
N ASP A 50 -21.53 22.15 5.71
CA ASP A 50 -20.96 23.50 5.55
C ASP A 50 -21.00 24.33 6.85
N TYR A 51 -21.50 23.76 7.95
CA TYR A 51 -21.51 24.34 9.29
C TYR A 51 -20.85 23.40 10.32
N PRO A 52 -20.32 23.94 11.44
CA PRO A 52 -19.67 23.14 12.48
C PRO A 52 -20.58 22.05 13.05
N GLN A 53 -20.04 20.85 13.21
CA GLN A 53 -20.69 19.72 13.89
C GLN A 53 -20.09 19.49 15.27
N LYS A 54 -20.92 19.00 16.20
CA LYS A 54 -20.49 18.69 17.57
C LYS A 54 -20.33 17.19 17.76
N VAL A 55 -19.15 16.78 18.19
CA VAL A 55 -18.85 15.44 18.70
C VAL A 55 -18.69 15.53 20.21
N SER A 56 -19.48 14.76 20.96
CA SER A 56 -19.43 14.78 22.42
C SER A 56 -18.32 13.86 22.96
N LYS A 57 -17.76 14.20 24.11
CA LYS A 57 -16.80 13.30 24.80
C LYS A 57 -17.50 11.97 25.13
N GLY A 58 -16.84 10.86 24.81
CA GLY A 58 -17.37 9.51 25.02
C GLY A 58 -18.35 9.05 23.94
N GLU A 59 -18.67 9.88 22.94
CA GLU A 59 -19.49 9.48 21.81
C GLU A 59 -18.74 8.46 20.94
N PRO A 60 -19.31 7.27 20.67
CA PRO A 60 -18.65 6.27 19.83
C PRO A 60 -18.52 6.75 18.38
N ILE A 61 -17.31 6.75 17.85
CA ILE A 61 -17.01 7.26 16.49
C ILE A 61 -16.63 6.15 15.50
N GLY A 62 -16.36 4.93 15.97
CA GLY A 62 -15.88 3.82 15.15
C GLY A 62 -15.43 2.65 16.02
N THR A 63 -14.79 1.67 15.41
CA THR A 63 -14.16 0.53 16.08
C THR A 63 -12.66 0.55 15.86
N CYS A 64 -11.88 0.06 16.82
CA CYS A 64 -10.44 -0.11 16.69
C CYS A 64 -10.06 -1.58 16.84
N GLN A 65 -9.15 -2.05 15.99
CA GLN A 65 -8.62 -3.41 16.04
C GLN A 65 -7.09 -3.35 15.92
N THR A 66 -6.39 -4.26 16.60
CA THR A 66 -4.94 -4.42 16.44
C THR A 66 -4.65 -4.82 14.99
N ALA A 67 -3.69 -4.15 14.37
CA ALA A 67 -3.31 -4.41 12.99
C ALA A 67 -1.98 -5.16 12.96
N GLU A 68 -1.99 -6.35 12.37
CA GLU A 68 -0.77 -7.05 12.01
C GLU A 68 -0.22 -6.44 10.72
N VAL A 69 0.95 -5.80 10.82
CA VAL A 69 1.63 -5.25 9.65
C VAL A 69 2.25 -6.40 8.87
N VAL A 70 1.58 -6.85 7.81
CA VAL A 70 2.19 -7.73 6.82
C VAL A 70 3.16 -6.89 6.00
N VAL A 71 4.43 -6.88 6.41
CA VAL A 71 5.48 -6.34 5.56
C VAL A 71 5.61 -7.30 4.38
N MET A 72 5.04 -6.94 3.22
CA MET A 72 5.45 -7.57 1.98
C MET A 72 6.96 -7.37 1.88
N GLN A 73 7.71 -8.47 1.95
CA GLN A 73 9.12 -8.43 1.65
C GLN A 73 9.24 -7.76 0.29
N LYS A 74 9.99 -6.65 0.24
CA LYS A 74 10.34 -5.94 -0.99
C LYS A 74 10.66 -7.02 -2.02
N GLU A 75 9.89 -7.12 -3.10
CA GLU A 75 10.14 -8.11 -4.14
C GLU A 75 11.58 -7.92 -4.59
N VAL A 76 12.46 -8.80 -4.10
CA VAL A 76 13.80 -8.90 -4.63
C VAL A 76 13.56 -9.49 -6.00
N PRO A 77 13.87 -8.76 -7.10
CA PRO A 77 13.66 -9.28 -8.43
C PRO A 77 14.32 -10.64 -8.49
N LYS A 78 13.52 -11.69 -8.77
CA LYS A 78 14.06 -13.04 -8.80
C LYS A 78 15.21 -13.05 -9.82
N PRO A 79 16.37 -13.65 -9.49
CA PRO A 79 17.45 -13.76 -10.46
C PRO A 79 16.88 -14.40 -11.73
N ALA A 80 17.21 -13.80 -12.87
CA ALA A 80 16.64 -14.13 -14.18
C ALA A 80 16.55 -15.65 -14.39
N GLN A 81 15.33 -16.18 -14.45
CA GLN A 81 15.11 -17.62 -14.55
C GLN A 81 15.47 -18.17 -15.95
N THR A 82 15.60 -17.31 -16.95
CA THR A 82 15.85 -17.70 -18.34
C THR A 82 17.11 -17.04 -18.90
N LYS A 83 17.96 -17.84 -19.58
CA LYS A 83 19.13 -17.34 -20.33
C LYS A 83 18.72 -16.40 -21.47
N THR A 84 17.51 -16.58 -21.99
CA THR A 84 16.97 -15.89 -23.16
C THR A 84 15.77 -15.04 -22.77
N LEU A 85 15.69 -13.83 -23.33
CA LEU A 85 14.53 -12.95 -23.16
C LEU A 85 13.27 -13.58 -23.78
N PRO A 86 12.09 -13.42 -23.17
CA PRO A 86 10.80 -13.72 -23.81
C PRO A 86 10.61 -12.98 -25.14
N GLY A 87 9.84 -13.56 -26.06
CA GLY A 87 9.62 -13.01 -27.42
C GLY A 87 9.25 -11.52 -27.47
N PRO A 88 8.27 -11.05 -26.68
CA PRO A 88 7.93 -9.63 -26.63
C PRO A 88 9.10 -8.73 -26.20
N LEU A 89 9.91 -9.17 -25.23
CA LEU A 89 11.08 -8.43 -24.76
C LEU A 89 12.22 -8.46 -25.79
N GLN A 90 12.35 -9.51 -26.59
CA GLN A 90 13.29 -9.55 -27.72
C GLN A 90 12.92 -8.49 -28.78
N GLU A 91 11.63 -8.31 -29.06
CA GLU A 91 11.17 -7.28 -30.00
C GLU A 91 11.42 -5.87 -29.47
N ILE A 92 11.20 -5.63 -28.18
CA ILE A 92 11.58 -4.37 -27.52
C ILE A 92 13.09 -4.13 -27.65
N MET A 93 13.90 -5.15 -27.34
CA MET A 93 15.36 -5.08 -27.46
C MET A 93 15.80 -4.72 -28.88
N LYS A 94 15.21 -5.36 -29.89
CA LYS A 94 15.51 -5.14 -31.31
C LYS A 94 15.15 -3.72 -31.76
N LYS A 95 14.00 -3.18 -31.32
CA LYS A 95 13.55 -1.83 -31.66
C LYS A 95 14.39 -0.74 -30.99
N SER A 96 14.85 -0.97 -29.76
CA SER A 96 15.65 0.00 -29.01
C SER A 96 17.13 -0.01 -29.39
N ARG A 97 17.69 -1.14 -29.84
CA ARG A 97 19.12 -1.30 -30.14
C ARG A 97 19.75 -0.22 -31.02
N PRO A 98 19.11 0.32 -32.07
CA PRO A 98 19.69 1.38 -32.90
C PRO A 98 19.84 2.73 -32.19
N LEU A 99 19.14 2.93 -31.06
CA LEU A 99 19.11 4.17 -30.30
C LEU A 99 20.04 4.15 -29.08
N LEU A 100 20.74 3.04 -28.87
CA LEU A 100 21.57 2.80 -27.69
C LEU A 100 23.04 2.63 -28.09
N SER A 101 23.93 3.12 -27.24
CA SER A 101 25.35 2.80 -27.30
C SER A 101 25.59 1.32 -26.95
N PRO A 102 26.76 0.76 -27.29
CA PRO A 102 27.09 -0.63 -26.97
C PRO A 102 27.01 -0.96 -25.47
N GLU A 103 27.32 -0.01 -24.59
CA GLU A 103 27.23 -0.18 -23.14
C GLU A 103 25.77 -0.20 -22.68
N GLU A 104 24.96 0.73 -23.18
CA GLU A 104 23.53 0.80 -22.86
C GLU A 104 22.77 -0.43 -23.36
N VAL A 105 23.19 -1.05 -24.47
CA VAL A 105 22.63 -2.31 -24.97
C VAL A 105 22.75 -3.42 -23.92
N LEU A 106 23.91 -3.54 -23.25
CA LEU A 106 24.13 -4.56 -22.22
C LEU A 106 23.30 -4.29 -20.96
N GLN A 107 23.31 -3.04 -20.50
CA GLN A 107 22.51 -2.62 -19.34
C GLN A 107 21.01 -2.81 -19.59
N PHE A 108 20.55 -2.51 -20.80
CA PHE A 108 19.16 -2.68 -21.18
C PHE A 108 18.75 -4.15 -21.23
N GLU A 109 19.60 -5.03 -21.77
CA GLU A 109 19.35 -6.47 -21.76
C GLU A 109 19.27 -7.05 -20.34
N GLU A 110 20.16 -6.61 -19.45
CA GLU A 110 20.14 -7.00 -18.04
C GLU A 110 18.87 -6.51 -17.32
N LEU A 111 18.45 -5.27 -17.59
CA LEU A 111 17.21 -4.71 -17.05
C LEU A 111 15.99 -5.51 -17.50
N LEU A 112 15.88 -5.81 -18.80
CA LEU A 112 14.76 -6.60 -19.33
C LEU A 112 14.74 -8.02 -18.75
N ARG A 113 15.90 -8.64 -18.50
CA ARG A 113 15.96 -9.95 -17.83
C ARG A 113 15.54 -9.88 -16.37
N ARG A 114 15.99 -8.84 -15.66
CA ARG A 114 15.77 -8.69 -14.22
C ARG A 114 14.30 -8.46 -13.86
N TYR A 115 13.58 -7.76 -14.72
CA TYR A 115 12.18 -7.39 -14.50
C TYR A 115 11.25 -8.05 -15.53
N ALA A 116 11.65 -9.21 -16.08
CA ALA A 116 10.89 -9.90 -17.12
C ALA A 116 9.47 -10.29 -16.69
N ASP A 117 9.27 -10.49 -15.39
CA ASP A 117 7.99 -10.79 -14.72
C ASP A 117 7.08 -9.57 -14.54
N VAL A 118 7.61 -8.36 -14.67
CA VAL A 118 6.84 -7.11 -14.57
C VAL A 118 6.20 -6.74 -15.91
N PHE A 119 6.79 -7.16 -17.02
CA PHE A 119 6.25 -6.87 -18.36
C PHE A 119 5.12 -7.82 -18.72
N SER A 120 4.07 -7.28 -19.32
CA SER A 120 3.08 -8.08 -20.05
C SER A 120 3.78 -8.81 -21.20
N LEU A 121 3.65 -10.14 -21.22
CA LEU A 121 4.19 -11.02 -22.24
C LEU A 121 3.10 -11.50 -23.21
N SER A 122 1.84 -11.23 -22.90
CA SER A 122 0.69 -11.53 -23.75
C SER A 122 -0.44 -10.51 -23.55
N ASP A 123 -1.33 -10.43 -24.54
CA ASP A 123 -2.55 -9.60 -24.45
C ASP A 123 -3.53 -10.08 -23.35
N GLN A 124 -3.27 -11.24 -22.74
CA GLN A 124 -4.05 -11.77 -21.62
C GLN A 124 -3.52 -11.28 -20.25
N ASP A 125 -2.35 -10.64 -20.22
CA ASP A 125 -1.79 -10.03 -19.00
C ASP A 125 -2.48 -8.68 -18.74
N VAL A 126 -3.78 -8.75 -18.49
CA VAL A 126 -4.56 -7.66 -17.92
C VAL A 126 -4.29 -7.70 -16.42
N GLY A 127 -3.41 -6.84 -15.92
CA GLY A 127 -3.06 -6.80 -14.49
C GLY A 127 -4.31 -6.84 -13.59
N GLU A 128 -4.16 -7.33 -12.35
CA GLU A 128 -5.30 -7.55 -11.43
C GLU A 128 -6.24 -6.33 -11.39
N GLN A 129 -7.42 -6.49 -11.98
CA GLN A 129 -8.50 -5.53 -11.86
C GLN A 129 -9.23 -5.82 -10.55
N ASN A 130 -8.90 -5.06 -9.50
CA ASN A 130 -9.67 -5.02 -8.25
C ASN A 130 -10.73 -3.90 -8.29
#